data_AF-A0A1T4NR89-F1
#
_entry.id   AF-A0A1T4NR89-F1
#
_cell.length_a   1.000
_cell.length_b   1.000
_cell.length_c   1.000
_cell.angle_alpha   90.00
_cell.angle_beta   90.00
_cell.angle_gamma   90.00
#
_symmetry.space_group_name_H-M   'P 1'
#
loop_
_entity.id
_entity.type
_entity.pdbx_description
1 polymer ?
#
loop_
_entity_poly.entity_id
_entity_poly.type
_entity_poly.pdbx_seq_one_letter_code
_entity_poly.pdbx_strand_id
1 'polypeptide(L)' 'MDVQVGDEVRQGDVIGAVGATGRATGPHLHWGMNWLTVRIDPLLVLERGG' A
#
# COMPACT_ATOMS: atom_id res chain seq x y z
N MET A 1 -8.46 11.26 1.30
CA MET A 1 -7.85 10.10 1.97
C MET A 1 -8.87 9.63 2.96
N ASP A 2 -9.19 8.34 2.92
CA ASP A 2 -10.33 7.79 3.67
C ASP A 2 -9.95 7.42 5.12
N VAL A 3 -8.67 7.60 5.47
CA VAL A 3 -8.09 7.47 6.81
C VAL A 3 -7.21 8.68 7.14
N GLN A 4 -6.92 8.87 8.43
CA GLN A 4 -6.07 9.94 8.98
C GLN A 4 -4.96 9.37 9.87
N VAL A 5 -3.93 10.20 10.13
CA VAL A 5 -2.80 9.79 10.99
C VAL A 5 -3.30 9.52 12.40
N GLY A 6 -2.98 8.33 12.90
CA GLY A 6 -3.40 7.86 14.23
C GLY A 6 -4.58 6.88 14.20
N ASP A 7 -5.23 6.69 13.05
CA ASP A 7 -6.26 5.65 12.92
C ASP A 7 -5.64 4.25 12.98
N GLU A 8 -6.28 3.36 13.74
CA GLU A 8 -6.02 1.92 13.67
C GLU A 8 -6.80 1.32 12.51
N VAL A 9 -6.12 0.57 11.62
CA VAL A 9 -6.72 -0.07 10.44
C VAL A 9 -6.62 -1.59 10.56
N ARG A 10 -7.62 -2.28 10.02
CA ARG A 10 -7.70 -3.75 9.97
C ARG A 10 -7.55 -4.24 8.54
N GLN A 11 -7.15 -5.50 8.39
CA GLN A 11 -7.08 -6.12 7.07
C GLN A 11 -8.46 -6.08 6.39
N GLY A 12 -8.49 -5.56 5.16
CA GLY A 12 -9.72 -5.39 4.38
C GLY A 12 -10.32 -3.99 4.45
N ASP A 13 -9.86 -3.11 5.34
CA ASP A 13 -10.34 -1.74 5.41
C ASP A 13 -9.93 -0.94 4.16
N VAL A 14 -10.84 -0.10 3.68
CA VAL A 14 -10.56 0.84 2.58
C VAL A 14 -9.81 2.04 3.14
N ILE A 15 -8.56 2.22 2.71
CA ILE A 15 -7.70 3.32 3.16
C ILE A 15 -7.52 4.44 2.12
N GLY A 16 -8.03 4.24 0.91
CA GLY A 16 -7.92 5.19 -0.19
C GLY A 16 -8.23 4.57 -1.56
N ALA A 17 -8.29 5.44 -2.57
CA ALA A 17 -8.44 5.05 -3.97
C ALA A 17 -7.13 5.14 -4.74
N VAL A 18 -6.98 4.30 -5.77
CA VAL A 18 -5.89 4.40 -6.76
C VAL A 18 -6.00 5.74 -7.50
N GLY A 19 -4.86 6.33 -7.86
CA GLY A 19 -4.82 7.60 -8.57
C GLY A 19 -3.58 7.76 -9.45
N ALA A 20 -3.36 9.01 -9.88
CA ALA A 20 -2.25 9.41 -10.74
C ALA A 20 -1.64 10.76 -10.31
N THR A 21 -1.76 11.13 -9.03
CA THR A 21 -1.22 12.38 -8.50
C THR A 21 0.31 12.31 -8.35
N GLY A 22 1.00 13.44 -8.52
CA GLY A 22 2.46 13.51 -8.40
C GLY A 22 3.17 13.14 -9.70
N ARG A 23 4.31 12.44 -9.61
CA ARG A 23 5.10 12.03 -10.79
C ARG A 23 4.59 10.69 -11.32
N ALA A 24 3.51 10.74 -12.09
CA ALA A 24 2.87 9.58 -12.70
C ALA A 24 2.55 9.84 -14.18
N THR A 25 2.64 8.83 -15.03
CA THR A 25 2.21 8.89 -16.44
C THR A 25 0.76 8.41 -16.64
N GLY A 26 0.17 7.80 -15.63
CA GLY A 26 -1.22 7.31 -15.63
C GLY A 26 -1.59 6.63 -14.30
N PRO A 27 -2.85 6.18 -14.13
CA PRO A 27 -3.33 5.56 -12.90
C PRO A 27 -2.60 4.26 -12.58
N HIS A 28 -2.02 4.18 -11.39
CA HIS A 28 -1.36 2.96 -10.89
C HIS A 28 -1.27 2.97 -9.37
N LEU A 29 -1.08 1.79 -8.78
CA LEU A 29 -0.77 1.64 -7.37
C LEU A 29 0.74 1.40 -7.20
N HIS A 30 1.42 2.27 -6.47
CA HIS A 30 2.73 1.96 -5.93
C HIS A 30 2.55 1.36 -4.53
N TRP A 31 2.99 0.12 -4.35
CA TRP A 31 2.94 -0.56 -3.05
C TRP A 31 4.32 -1.09 -2.68
N GLY A 32 4.70 -0.95 -1.41
CA GLY A 32 6.01 -1.31 -0.91
C GLY A 32 5.97 -1.60 0.59
N MET A 33 6.96 -2.36 1.06
CA MET A 33 7.05 -2.82 2.43
C MET A 33 8.46 -2.61 2.98
N ASN A 34 8.53 -2.26 4.26
CA ASN A 34 9.76 -2.31 5.03
C ASN A 34 9.62 -3.37 6.12
N TRP A 35 10.62 -4.24 6.24
CA TRP A 35 10.82 -5.05 7.44
C TRP A 35 11.81 -4.32 8.33
N LEU A 36 11.31 -3.78 9.46
CA LEU A 36 12.05 -2.80 10.26
C LEU A 36 12.49 -1.62 9.38
N THR A 37 13.79 -1.39 9.24
CA THR A 37 14.37 -0.31 8.43
C THR A 37 14.81 -0.76 7.03
N VAL A 38 14.55 -2.02 6.65
CA VAL A 38 15.00 -2.59 5.38
C VAL A 38 13.84 -2.71 4.42
N ARG A 39 13.98 -2.14 3.23
CA ARG A 39 13.00 -2.32 2.15
C ARG A 39 13.16 -3.72 1.56
N ILE A 40 12.05 -4.45 1.47
CA ILE A 40 12.00 -5.80 0.89
C ILE A 40 10.98 -5.85 -0.25
N ASP A 41 11.10 -6.85 -1.12
CA ASP A 41 10.06 -7.17 -2.10
C ASP A 41 8.81 -7.70 -1.36
N PRO A 42 7.66 -6.99 -1.40
CA PRO A 42 6.45 -7.42 -0.71
C PRO A 42 5.94 -8.78 -1.19
N LEU A 43 6.23 -9.18 -2.43
CA LEU A 43 5.75 -10.44 -3.00
C LEU A 43 6.41 -11.68 -2.37
N LEU A 44 7.51 -11.50 -1.63
CA LEU A 44 8.17 -12.59 -0.89
C LEU A 44 7.40 -13.02 0.36
N VAL A 45 6.54 -12.14 0.91
CA VAL A 45 5.83 -12.37 2.17
C VAL A 45 4.32 -12.41 2.02
N LEU A 46 3.79 -11.98 0.88
CA LEU A 46 2.39 -12.17 0.57
C LEU A 46 2.09 -13.65 0.34
N GLU A 47 1.03 -14.12 0.98
CA GLU A 47 0.37 -15.33 0.53
C GLU A 47 -0.12 -15.12 -0.89
N ARG A 48 0.32 -15.98 -1.82
CA ARG A 48 -0.27 -16.02 -3.15
C ARG A 48 -1.65 -16.64 -2.98
N GLY A 49 -2.69 -15.80 -3.00
CA GLY A 49 -4.07 -16.27 -3.05
C GLY A 49 -4.23 -17.24 -4.22
N GLY A 50 -4.67 -18.46 -3.91
CA GLY A 50 -5.22 -19.40 -4.89
C GLY A 50 -6.61 -19.00 -5.31
#